data_AF-A0AAU0SZ04-F1
#
_entry.id   AF-A0AAU0SZ04-F1
#
_cell.length_a   1.000
_cell.length_b   1.000
_cell.length_c   1.000
_cell.angle_alpha   90.00
_cell.angle_beta   90.00
_cell.angle_gamma   90.00
#
_symmetry.space_group_name_H-M   'P 1'
#
loop_
_entity.id
_entity.type
_entity.pdbx_description
1 polymer ?
#
loop_
_entity_poly.entity_id
_entity_poly.type
_entity_poly.pdbx_seq_one_letter_code
_entity_poly.pdbx_strand_id
1 'polypeptide(L)' 'MTLEEMNIPTEIKRAAADIIERIEDATGMLDATMAGGVAEGFVLGLDCLKAVSPQHLDELERLFGKATDRKMALLR' A
#
# COMPACT_ATOMS: atom_id res chain seq x y z
N MET A 1 11.05 3.05 7.48
CA MET A 1 9.85 3.52 8.17
C MET A 1 8.79 2.44 8.04
N THR A 2 8.20 2.03 9.15
CA THR A 2 7.01 1.18 9.21
C THR A 2 5.76 2.05 9.19
N LEU A 3 4.60 1.45 8.92
CA LEU A 3 3.33 2.18 8.92
C LEU A 3 2.99 2.78 10.29
N GLU A 4 3.42 2.13 11.38
CA GLU A 4 3.22 2.63 12.74
C GLU A 4 4.04 3.91 13.02
N GLU A 5 5.25 4.00 12.46
CA GLU A 5 6.16 5.13 12.64
C GLU A 5 5.71 6.41 11.88
N MET A 6 4.79 6.28 10.92
CA MET A 6 4.30 7.42 10.13
C MET A 6 3.40 8.33 10.98
N ASN A 7 3.57 9.65 10.90
CA ASN A 7 2.70 10.60 11.60
C ASN A 7 1.46 10.96 10.77
N ILE A 8 0.63 9.95 10.50
CA ILE A 8 -0.60 10.06 9.71
C ILE A 8 -1.82 9.57 10.52
N PRO A 9 -3.05 9.99 10.17
CA PRO A 9 -4.28 9.52 10.79
C PRO A 9 -4.38 8.00 10.92
N THR A 10 -4.95 7.54 12.02
CA THR A 10 -5.03 6.09 12.34
C THR A 10 -5.87 5.33 11.31
N GLU A 11 -6.89 5.98 10.76
CA GLU A 11 -7.77 5.44 9.73
C GLU A 11 -7.00 5.16 8.43
N ILE A 12 -6.06 6.04 8.08
CA ILE A 12 -5.18 5.86 6.91
C ILE A 12 -4.20 4.71 7.17
N LYS A 13 -3.65 4.60 8.39
CA LYS A 13 -2.82 3.44 8.77
C LYS A 13 -3.59 2.13 8.67
N ARG A 14 -4.83 2.08 9.18
CA ARG A 14 -5.66 0.86 9.09
C ARG A 14 -5.92 0.47 7.64
N ALA A 15 -6.38 1.42 6.82
CA ALA A 15 -6.63 1.15 5.40
C ALA A 15 -5.36 0.68 4.66
N ALA A 16 -4.21 1.29 4.93
CA ALA A 16 -2.94 0.85 4.36
C ALA A 16 -2.52 -0.55 4.83
N ALA A 17 -2.76 -0.89 6.10
CA ALA A 17 -2.49 -2.23 6.62
C ALA A 17 -3.37 -3.30 5.94
N ASP A 18 -4.68 -3.02 5.80
CA ASP A 18 -5.63 -3.93 5.13
C ASP A 18 -5.23 -4.17 3.66
N ILE A 19 -4.73 -3.12 2.98
CA ILE A 19 -4.22 -3.23 1.61
C ILE A 19 -2.96 -4.10 1.56
N ILE A 20 -2.04 -3.94 2.50
CA ILE A 20 -0.84 -4.78 2.60
C ILE A 20 -1.21 -6.24 2.82
N GLU A 21 -2.12 -6.52 3.76
CA GLU A 21 -2.61 -7.88 4.03
C GLU A 21 -3.22 -8.49 2.77
N ARG A 22 -4.06 -7.73 2.04
CA ARG A 22 -4.63 -8.18 0.76
C ARG A 22 -3.57 -8.51 -0.30
N ILE A 23 -2.48 -7.74 -0.36
CA ILE A 23 -1.34 -8.05 -1.25
C ILE A 23 -0.67 -9.36 -0.78
N GLU A 24 -0.38 -9.47 0.51
CA GLU A 24 0.32 -10.63 1.08
C GLU A 24 -0.49 -11.93 0.96
N ASP A 25 -1.82 -11.86 1.00
CA ASP A 25 -2.73 -13.00 0.89
C ASP A 25 -3.05 -13.42 -0.54
N ALA A 26 -2.64 -12.64 -1.55
CA ALA A 26 -2.96 -12.92 -2.95
C ALA A 26 -2.53 -14.34 -3.36
N THR A 27 -3.42 -15.16 -3.92
CA THR A 27 -3.09 -16.55 -4.27
C THR A 27 -2.54 -16.73 -5.68
N GLY A 28 -2.67 -15.70 -6.52
CA GLY A 28 -2.22 -15.72 -7.91
C GLY A 28 -1.70 -14.37 -8.39
N MET A 29 -1.00 -14.40 -9.52
CA MET A 29 -0.36 -13.21 -10.10
C MET A 29 -1.39 -12.12 -10.46
N LEU A 30 -2.57 -12.51 -10.92
CA LEU A 30 -3.66 -11.59 -11.20
C LEU A 30 -4.17 -10.92 -9.91
N ASP A 31 -4.36 -11.69 -8.84
CA ASP A 31 -4.84 -11.17 -7.55
C ASP A 31 -3.84 -10.18 -6.95
N ALA A 32 -2.55 -10.51 -7.00
CA ALA A 32 -1.47 -9.64 -6.52
C ALA A 32 -1.41 -8.34 -7.32
N THR A 33 -1.60 -8.42 -8.64
CA THR A 33 -1.64 -7.24 -9.52
C THR A 33 -2.85 -6.35 -9.21
N MET A 34 -4.04 -6.94 -9.00
CA MET A 34 -5.23 -6.18 -8.61
C MET A 34 -5.07 -5.51 -7.25
N ALA A 35 -4.48 -6.21 -6.26
CA ALA A 35 -4.20 -5.63 -4.95
C ALA A 35 -3.20 -4.47 -5.04
N GLY A 36 -2.16 -4.59 -5.87
CA GLY A 36 -1.24 -3.50 -6.17
C GLY A 36 -1.93 -2.26 -6.78
N GLY A 37 -2.87 -2.47 -7.71
CA GLY A 37 -3.66 -1.37 -8.29
C GLY A 37 -4.57 -0.67 -7.26
N VAL A 38 -5.11 -1.41 -6.28
CA VAL A 38 -5.85 -0.82 -5.16
C VAL A 38 -4.95 0.06 -4.31
N ALA A 39 -3.72 -0.37 -4.06
CA ALA A 39 -2.72 0.40 -3.32
C ALA A 39 -2.36 1.71 -4.03
N GLU A 40 -2.15 1.66 -5.35
CA GLU A 40 -1.91 2.85 -6.18
C GLU A 40 -3.09 3.83 -6.12
N GLY A 41 -4.31 3.33 -6.32
CA GLY A 41 -5.53 4.14 -6.23
C GLY A 41 -5.73 4.79 -4.85
N PHE A 42 -5.35 4.09 -3.78
CA PHE A 42 -5.39 4.63 -2.42
C PHE A 42 -4.44 5.83 -2.25
N VAL A 43 -3.18 5.71 -2.69
CA VAL A 43 -2.22 6.82 -2.63
C VAL A 43 -2.69 8.01 -3.47
N LEU A 44 -3.16 7.77 -4.71
CA LEU A 44 -3.71 8.81 -5.58
C LEU A 44 -4.90 9.54 -4.94
N GLY A 45 -5.78 8.81 -4.26
CA GLY A 45 -6.90 9.38 -3.52
C GLY A 45 -6.45 10.28 -2.38
N LEU A 46 -5.44 9.86 -1.60
CA LEU A 46 -4.86 10.66 -0.53
C LEU A 46 -4.21 11.94 -1.06
N ASP A 47 -3.49 11.86 -2.19
CA ASP A 47 -2.89 13.03 -2.82
C ASP A 47 -3.93 14.01 -3.36
N CYS A 48 -4.99 13.49 -4.00
CA CYS A 48 -6.09 14.29 -4.51
C CYS A 48 -6.77 15.10 -3.39
N LEU A 49 -6.96 14.47 -2.24
CA LEU A 49 -7.59 15.09 -1.06
C LEU A 49 -6.61 15.90 -0.20
N LYS A 50 -5.30 15.86 -0.50
CA LYS A 50 -4.23 16.43 0.34
C LYS A 50 -4.33 15.96 1.79
N ALA A 51 -4.68 14.69 1.98
CA ALA A 51 -4.96 14.10 3.28
C ALA A 51 -3.67 13.86 4.11
N VAL A 52 -2.52 13.73 3.44
CA VAL A 52 -1.19 13.55 4.06
C VAL A 52 -0.13 14.34 3.28
N SER A 53 1.06 14.47 3.86
CA SER A 53 2.19 15.15 3.21
C SER A 53 2.76 14.32 2.04
N PRO A 54 3.41 14.96 1.05
CA PRO A 54 4.09 14.23 -0.03
C PRO A 54 5.10 13.20 0.46
N GLN A 55 5.84 13.50 1.53
CA GLN A 55 6.76 12.54 2.15
C GLN A 55 6.05 11.25 2.59
N HIS A 56 4.86 11.38 3.19
CA HIS A 56 4.09 10.20 3.62
C HIS A 56 3.45 9.47 2.43
N LEU A 57 3.13 10.16 1.33
CA LEU A 57 2.72 9.48 0.08
C LEU A 57 3.86 8.61 -0.45
N ASP A 58 5.09 9.16 -0.58
CA ASP A 58 6.26 8.42 -1.05
C ASP A 58 6.60 7.21 -0.16
N GLU A 59 6.39 7.34 1.15
CA GLU A 59 6.59 6.26 2.12
C GLU A 59 5.53 5.15 1.95
N LEU A 60 4.26 5.51 1.72
CA LEU A 60 3.18 4.55 1.45
C LEU A 60 3.41 3.81 0.12
N GLU A 61 3.72 4.52 -0.96
CA GLU A 61 4.05 3.92 -2.26
C GLU A 61 5.18 2.90 -2.13
N ARG A 62 6.23 3.25 -1.38
CA ARG A 62 7.37 2.36 -1.15
C ARG A 62 6.99 1.12 -0.34
N LEU A 63 6.11 1.26 0.65
CA LEU A 63 5.62 0.12 1.44
C LEU A 63 4.82 -0.84 0.57
N PHE A 64 3.86 -0.31 -0.20
CA PHE A 64 3.03 -1.11 -1.11
C PHE A 64 3.84 -1.77 -2.23
N GLY A 65 4.78 -1.03 -2.82
CA GLY A 65 5.69 -1.56 -3.84
C GLY A 65 6.52 -2.73 -3.30
N LYS A 66 7.11 -2.59 -2.11
CA LYS A 66 7.85 -3.68 -1.46
C LYS A 66 6.98 -4.92 -1.19
N ALA A 67 5.75 -4.73 -0.70
CA ALA A 67 4.83 -5.83 -0.45
C ALA A 67 4.48 -6.55 -1.76
N THR A 68 4.18 -5.78 -2.82
CA THR A 68 3.82 -6.30 -4.15
C THR A 68 4.98 -7.04 -4.79
N ASP A 69 6.18 -6.45 -4.83
CA ASP A 69 7.38 -7.07 -5.39
C ASP A 69 7.72 -8.39 -4.69
N ARG A 70 7.67 -8.39 -3.34
CA ARG A 70 7.87 -9.59 -2.54
C ARG A 70 6.86 -10.65 -2.90
N LYS A 71 5.58 -10.29 -3.01
CA LYS A 71 4.52 -11.25 -3.32
C LYS A 71 4.65 -11.81 -4.73
N MET A 72 4.90 -10.96 -5.73
CA MET A 72 5.10 -11.37 -7.11
C MET A 72 6.29 -12.32 -7.27
N ALA A 73 7.36 -12.11 -6.49
CA ALA A 73 8.49 -13.03 -6.46
C ALA A 73 8.14 -14.42 -5.89
N LEU A 74 7.19 -14.51 -4.96
CA LEU A 74 6.72 -15.79 -4.38
C LEU A 74 5.75 -16.54 -5.30
N LEU A 75 5.08 -15.84 -6.21
CA LEU A 75 4.08 -16.39 -7.14
C LEU A 75 4.69 -16.79 -8.50
N ARG A 76 6.01 -16.62 -8.66
CA ARG A 76 6.77 -16.94 -9.87
C ARG A 76 7.35 -18.35 -9.81
#